data_AF-A0A966VB55-F1
#
_entry.id   AF-A0A966VB55-F1
#
_cell.length_a   1.000
_cell.length_b   1.000
_cell.length_c   1.000
_cell.angle_alpha   90.00
_cell.angle_beta   90.00
_cell.angle_gamma   90.00
#
_symmetry.space_group_name_H-M   'P 1'
#
loop_
_entity.id
_entity.type
_entity.pdbx_description
1 polymer ?
#
loop_
_entity_poly.entity_id
_entity_poly.type
_entity_poly.pdbx_seq_one_letter_code
_entity_poly.pdbx_strand_id
1 'polypeptide(L)'
;MEQARAYVQANSGWLGTVALIAVLIGVLYVVYSYLYPGDDPTFTRFLEGEADARRPVPVTGKVPAIYTGGDFTLSFWIYVDDWNYRASAAKFLFALGPAAPAPDTANVMTAVLTPLQNSLMVRAHTVGGSAAPPAPGSAPTAAGPAAPDITIESSLQALLRQQTSATMFQSTVEAPCDVKDVPLQRWVCITIVVSGRVLDVYMDGKLSRSCVLDNVVRVPTSTAHPLVLRLGESGGFGGRYSSVQMWNQQLTPDVIYGIYMMGPTQAQHNIFTDISKWLNLNVSFTGSAPGQPIPGTPMSSGTITGAMEQSAYGAYTTATADAASLYHRM
;
A
#
# COMPACT_ATOMS: atom_id res chain seq x y z
N MET A 1 -53.21 4.98 15.54
CA MET A 1 -52.93 5.87 16.69
C MET A 1 -53.56 5.36 17.98
N GLU A 2 -54.83 4.96 17.99
CA GLU A 2 -55.50 4.45 19.21
C GLU A 2 -54.94 3.13 19.73
N GLN A 3 -54.56 2.18 18.85
CA GLN A 3 -53.92 0.92 19.24
C GLN A 3 -52.53 1.10 19.89
N ALA A 4 -51.76 2.09 19.44
CA ALA A 4 -50.45 2.42 20.03
C ALA A 4 -50.61 3.08 21.41
N ARG A 5 -51.64 3.92 21.60
CA ARG A 5 -51.94 4.56 22.89
C ARG A 5 -52.42 3.54 23.94
N ALA A 6 -53.25 2.58 23.53
CA ALA A 6 -53.72 1.50 24.41
C ALA A 6 -52.60 0.55 24.87
N TYR A 7 -51.64 0.24 23.99
CA TYR A 7 -50.47 -0.59 24.34
C TYR A 7 -49.53 0.10 25.34
N VAL A 8 -49.33 1.42 25.20
CA VAL A 8 -48.50 2.23 26.13
C VAL A 8 -49.14 2.33 27.52
N GLN A 9 -50.48 2.45 27.61
CA GLN A 9 -51.19 2.49 28.89
C GLN A 9 -51.24 1.13 29.61
N ALA A 10 -51.32 0.02 28.87
CA ALA A 10 -51.35 -1.33 29.45
C ALA A 10 -49.96 -1.80 29.96
N ASN A 11 -48.87 -1.26 29.40
CA ASN A 11 -47.50 -1.65 29.73
C ASN A 11 -46.71 -0.53 30.45
N SER A 12 -47.42 0.31 31.22
CA SER A 12 -46.88 1.48 31.95
C SER A 12 -45.94 1.13 33.13
N GLY A 13 -45.38 -0.08 33.14
CA GLY A 13 -44.28 -0.43 34.03
C GLY A 13 -42.99 0.21 33.53
N TRP A 14 -42.16 0.70 34.44
CA TRP A 14 -40.85 1.28 34.11
C TRP A 14 -40.01 0.39 33.18
N LEU A 15 -40.14 -0.94 33.30
CA LEU A 15 -39.52 -1.94 32.43
C LEU A 15 -39.92 -1.82 30.95
N GLY A 16 -41.20 -1.56 30.66
CA GLY A 16 -41.69 -1.39 29.28
C GLY A 16 -41.16 -0.11 28.63
N THR A 17 -41.02 0.95 29.43
CA THR A 17 -40.42 2.22 28.98
C THR A 17 -38.92 2.07 28.71
N VAL A 18 -38.20 1.38 29.59
CA VAL A 18 -36.76 1.09 29.39
C VAL A 18 -36.54 0.21 28.17
N ALA A 19 -37.38 -0.80 27.93
CA ALA A 19 -37.30 -1.65 26.75
C ALA A 19 -37.51 -0.85 25.44
N LEU A 20 -38.50 0.06 25.42
CA LEU A 20 -38.75 0.91 24.26
C LEU A 20 -37.59 1.86 23.97
N ILE A 21 -37.01 2.46 25.01
CA ILE A 21 -35.81 3.32 24.89
C ILE A 21 -34.61 2.50 24.36
N ALA A 22 -34.40 1.29 24.85
CA ALA A 22 -33.32 0.42 24.38
C ALA A 22 -33.49 0.04 22.90
N VAL A 23 -34.72 -0.26 22.46
CA VAL A 23 -35.03 -0.52 21.04
C VAL A 23 -34.80 0.74 20.21
N LEU A 24 -35.23 1.92 20.69
CA LEU A 24 -35.01 3.19 20.00
C LEU A 24 -33.51 3.49 19.84
N ILE A 25 -32.71 3.29 20.89
CA ILE A 25 -31.25 3.44 20.85
C ILE A 25 -30.64 2.42 19.89
N GLY A 26 -31.10 1.18 19.88
CA GLY A 26 -30.65 0.15 18.94
C GLY A 26 -30.94 0.52 17.49
N VAL A 27 -32.15 1.00 17.19
CA VAL A 27 -32.52 1.49 15.86
C VAL A 27 -31.67 2.70 15.47
N LEU A 28 -31.47 3.65 16.40
CA LEU A 28 -30.66 4.83 16.16
C LEU A 28 -29.18 4.48 15.95
N TYR A 29 -28.66 3.47 16.65
CA TYR A 29 -27.34 2.90 16.43
C TYR A 29 -27.22 2.24 15.04
N VAL A 30 -28.21 1.46 14.61
CA VAL A 30 -28.22 0.85 13.28
C VAL A 30 -28.26 1.92 12.19
N VAL A 31 -29.14 2.92 12.32
CA VAL A 31 -29.23 4.05 11.39
C VAL A 31 -27.93 4.85 11.38
N TYR A 32 -27.35 5.15 12.54
CA TYR A 32 -26.05 5.80 12.64
C TYR A 32 -24.96 4.98 11.94
N SER A 33 -24.89 3.67 12.19
CA SER A 33 -23.89 2.79 11.56
C SER A 33 -24.05 2.67 10.04
N TYR A 34 -25.27 2.86 9.53
CA TYR A 34 -25.56 2.84 8.10
C TYR A 34 -25.26 4.18 7.42
N LEU A 35 -25.53 5.30 8.10
CA LEU A 35 -25.30 6.65 7.59
C LEU A 35 -23.83 7.10 7.73
N TYR A 36 -23.12 6.56 8.72
CA TYR A 36 -21.70 6.85 8.99
C TYR A 36 -20.89 5.55 9.02
N PRO A 37 -20.75 4.84 7.87
CA PRO A 37 -19.74 3.80 7.75
C PRO A 37 -18.37 4.45 8.08
N GLY A 38 -17.57 3.81 8.94
CA GLY A 38 -16.39 4.43 9.54
C GLY A 38 -15.50 5.13 8.51
N ASP A 39 -14.99 6.32 8.87
CA ASP A 39 -14.22 7.18 7.96
C ASP A 39 -13.02 6.43 7.37
N ASP A 40 -13.06 6.16 6.06
CA ASP A 40 -11.88 5.68 5.36
C ASP A 40 -10.79 6.75 5.41
N PRO A 41 -9.53 6.38 5.68
CA PRO A 41 -8.48 7.36 5.84
C PRO A 41 -8.24 8.09 4.52
N THR A 42 -8.09 9.41 4.57
CA THR A 42 -7.65 10.22 3.41
C THR A 42 -6.15 10.10 3.15
N PHE A 43 -5.41 9.72 4.20
CA PHE A 43 -3.98 9.53 4.20
C PHE A 43 -3.62 8.28 4.99
N THR A 44 -2.68 7.49 4.49
CA THR A 44 -2.14 6.35 5.22
C THR A 44 -0.64 6.27 5.04
N ARG A 45 0.05 6.09 6.15
CA ARG A 45 1.48 5.76 6.19
C ARG A 45 1.61 4.26 6.43
N PHE A 46 2.05 3.55 5.39
CA PHE A 46 2.20 2.10 5.41
C PHE A 46 3.47 1.63 6.11
N LEU A 47 4.53 2.43 6.02
CA LEU A 47 5.85 2.14 6.58
C LEU A 47 6.50 3.46 7.04
N GLU A 48 6.92 3.55 8.30
CA GLU A 48 7.62 4.74 8.83
C GLU A 48 9.15 4.59 8.81
N GLY A 49 9.63 3.38 9.07
CA GLY A 49 11.06 3.06 9.13
C GLY A 49 11.60 2.40 7.86
N GLU A 50 12.81 1.87 7.95
CA GLU A 50 13.41 1.12 6.85
C GLU A 50 12.95 -0.34 6.87
N ALA A 51 12.69 -0.90 5.69
CA ALA A 51 12.40 -2.31 5.52
C ALA A 51 13.24 -2.90 4.38
N ASP A 52 13.78 -4.11 4.59
CA ASP A 52 14.53 -4.85 3.57
C ASP A 52 13.60 -5.26 2.41
N ALA A 53 13.94 -4.83 1.20
CA ALA A 53 13.13 -5.07 0.00
C ALA A 53 13.29 -6.47 -0.59
N ARG A 54 14.24 -7.28 -0.09
CA ARG A 54 14.48 -8.66 -0.56
C ARG A 54 13.43 -9.66 -0.03
N ARG A 55 12.57 -9.22 0.89
CA ARG A 55 11.53 -10.03 1.53
C ARG A 55 10.19 -9.28 1.48
N PRO A 56 9.05 -9.98 1.54
CA PRO A 56 7.75 -9.33 1.68
C PRO A 56 7.74 -8.40 2.90
N VAL A 57 7.36 -7.14 2.69
CA VAL A 57 7.34 -6.12 3.76
C VAL A 57 5.93 -6.02 4.33
N PRO A 58 5.72 -6.26 5.63
CA PRO A 58 4.42 -6.06 6.25
C PRO A 58 4.08 -4.56 6.28
N VAL A 59 2.95 -4.20 5.69
CA VAL A 59 2.43 -2.82 5.70
C VAL A 59 1.39 -2.64 6.81
N THR A 60 1.35 -1.44 7.41
CA THR A 60 0.37 -1.08 8.45
C THR A 60 -0.68 -0.14 7.88
N GLY A 61 -1.92 -0.24 8.36
CA GLY A 61 -3.00 0.66 7.97
C GLY A 61 -3.82 0.18 6.77
N LYS A 62 -4.90 0.90 6.49
CA LYS A 62 -5.83 0.61 5.39
C LYS A 62 -5.49 1.48 4.19
N VAL A 63 -5.65 0.97 2.98
CA VAL A 63 -5.52 1.79 1.78
C VAL A 63 -6.55 2.93 1.84
N PRO A 64 -6.15 4.19 1.60
CA PRO A 64 -7.09 5.32 1.53
C PRO A 64 -8.24 5.08 0.55
N ALA A 65 -9.41 5.64 0.82
CA ALA A 65 -10.57 5.50 -0.05
C ALA A 65 -10.32 6.14 -1.43
N ILE A 66 -9.93 5.30 -2.39
CA ILE A 66 -9.77 5.65 -3.79
C ILE A 66 -10.90 5.04 -4.62
N TYR A 67 -11.28 5.71 -5.69
CA TYR A 67 -12.38 5.33 -6.57
C TYR A 67 -11.92 5.31 -8.04
N THR A 68 -12.65 4.59 -8.89
CA THR A 68 -12.35 4.53 -10.31
C THR A 68 -12.41 5.93 -10.93
N GLY A 69 -11.34 6.35 -11.58
CA GLY A 69 -11.15 7.70 -12.12
C GLY A 69 -10.99 8.81 -11.09
N GLY A 70 -10.83 8.46 -9.81
CA GLY A 70 -10.40 9.38 -8.77
C GLY A 70 -8.91 9.64 -8.80
N ASP A 71 -8.52 10.62 -8.00
CA ASP A 71 -7.13 11.05 -7.88
C ASP A 71 -6.49 10.42 -6.64
N PHE A 72 -5.23 10.04 -6.75
CA PHE A 72 -4.48 9.51 -5.61
C PHE A 72 -2.99 9.67 -5.83
N THR A 73 -2.25 9.65 -4.71
CA THR A 73 -0.80 9.79 -4.73
C THR A 73 -0.16 8.69 -3.88
N LEU A 74 0.85 8.03 -4.41
CA LEU A 74 1.69 7.06 -3.68
C LEU A 74 3.12 7.61 -3.64
N SER A 75 3.68 7.77 -2.44
CA SER A 75 5.05 8.22 -2.24
C SER A 75 5.82 7.21 -1.40
N PHE A 76 7.06 6.91 -1.80
CA PHE A 76 7.93 6.02 -1.07
C PHE A 76 9.39 6.34 -1.34
N TRP A 77 10.26 5.96 -0.42
CA TRP A 77 11.69 6.02 -0.59
C TRP A 77 12.24 4.64 -0.90
N ILE A 78 13.16 4.57 -1.85
CA ILE A 78 13.93 3.37 -2.11
C ILE A 78 15.42 3.65 -1.98
N TYR A 79 16.16 2.64 -1.54
CA TYR A 79 17.61 2.60 -1.58
C TYR A 79 18.01 1.30 -2.27
N VAL A 80 18.60 1.38 -3.47
CA VAL A 80 19.10 0.19 -4.17
C VAL A 80 20.57 0.00 -3.82
N ASP A 81 20.88 -1.02 -3.02
CA ASP A 81 22.24 -1.32 -2.57
C ASP A 81 22.98 -2.29 -3.51
N ASP A 82 22.24 -3.26 -4.06
CA ASP A 82 22.74 -4.29 -4.94
C ASP A 82 21.84 -4.44 -6.18
N TRP A 83 22.27 -3.85 -7.30
CA TRP A 83 21.58 -3.98 -8.58
C TRP A 83 21.68 -5.39 -9.18
N ASN A 84 22.76 -6.11 -8.87
CA ASN A 84 23.01 -7.46 -9.38
C ASN A 84 22.16 -8.51 -8.65
N TYR A 85 21.53 -8.16 -7.54
CA TYR A 85 20.51 -9.00 -6.91
C TYR A 85 19.41 -9.33 -7.92
N ARG A 86 19.24 -10.63 -8.20
CA ARG A 86 18.36 -11.13 -9.29
C ARG A 86 18.70 -10.46 -10.63
N ALA A 87 19.97 -10.47 -11.01
CA ALA A 87 20.43 -10.02 -12.32
C ALA A 87 19.58 -10.67 -13.43
N SER A 88 19.36 -9.91 -14.51
CA SER A 88 18.51 -10.30 -15.65
C SER A 88 17.05 -10.64 -15.33
N ALA A 89 16.59 -10.47 -14.09
CA ALA A 89 15.18 -10.59 -13.69
C ALA A 89 14.55 -9.22 -13.42
N ALA A 90 13.26 -9.08 -13.74
CA ALA A 90 12.47 -7.95 -13.30
C ALA A 90 12.38 -7.97 -11.76
N LYS A 91 12.58 -6.82 -11.13
CA LYS A 91 12.60 -6.72 -9.67
C LYS A 91 11.32 -6.04 -9.23
N PHE A 92 10.55 -6.72 -8.39
CA PHE A 92 9.28 -6.21 -7.90
C PHE A 92 9.50 -5.04 -6.94
N LEU A 93 8.79 -3.92 -7.17
CA LEU A 93 8.74 -2.80 -6.24
C LEU A 93 7.45 -2.86 -5.43
N PHE A 94 6.31 -2.63 -6.09
CA PHE A 94 5.03 -2.64 -5.40
C PHE A 94 3.90 -3.06 -6.34
N ALA A 95 2.81 -3.53 -5.73
CA ALA A 95 1.51 -3.65 -6.38
C ALA A 95 0.42 -3.16 -5.44
N LEU A 96 -0.36 -2.21 -5.89
CA LEU A 96 -1.58 -1.76 -5.25
C LEU A 96 -2.76 -2.53 -5.87
N GLY A 97 -3.42 -3.36 -5.09
CA GLY A 97 -4.49 -4.22 -5.61
C GLY A 97 -5.20 -4.98 -4.49
N PRO A 98 -6.08 -5.93 -4.84
CA PRO A 98 -6.80 -6.74 -3.85
C PRO A 98 -5.86 -7.58 -2.96
N ALA A 99 -6.22 -7.77 -1.69
CA ALA A 99 -5.41 -8.49 -0.69
C ALA A 99 -4.98 -9.91 -1.09
N ALA A 100 -5.87 -10.64 -1.76
CA ALA A 100 -5.62 -11.98 -2.28
C ALA A 100 -5.98 -11.98 -3.76
N PRO A 101 -5.08 -11.51 -4.64
CA PRO A 101 -5.40 -11.38 -6.06
C PRO A 101 -5.53 -12.77 -6.69
N ALA A 102 -6.69 -13.05 -7.27
CA ALA A 102 -6.84 -14.21 -8.15
C ALA A 102 -6.04 -13.97 -9.45
N PRO A 103 -5.64 -15.02 -10.19
CA PRO A 103 -4.76 -14.90 -11.36
C PRO A 103 -5.23 -13.88 -12.42
N ASP A 104 -6.54 -13.74 -12.61
CA ASP A 104 -7.14 -12.85 -13.61
C ASP A 104 -7.53 -11.47 -13.03
N THR A 105 -7.13 -11.20 -11.79
CA THR A 105 -7.42 -9.94 -11.12
C THR A 105 -6.40 -8.88 -11.52
N ALA A 106 -6.89 -7.69 -11.84
CA ALA A 106 -6.07 -6.53 -12.11
C ALA A 106 -5.68 -5.80 -10.82
N ASN A 107 -4.41 -5.46 -10.72
CA ASN A 107 -3.89 -4.50 -9.76
C ASN A 107 -4.20 -3.08 -10.26
N VAL A 108 -4.53 -2.16 -9.35
CA VAL A 108 -4.77 -0.75 -9.67
C VAL A 108 -3.51 -0.14 -10.27
N MET A 109 -2.37 -0.41 -9.64
CA MET A 109 -1.06 0.09 -10.07
C MET A 109 0.03 -0.89 -9.67
N THR A 110 1.02 -1.08 -10.53
CA THR A 110 2.18 -1.93 -10.28
C THR A 110 3.44 -1.23 -10.77
N ALA A 111 4.55 -1.47 -10.07
CA ALA A 111 5.85 -1.01 -10.52
C ALA A 111 6.92 -2.09 -10.35
N VAL A 112 7.85 -2.11 -11.29
CA VAL A 112 9.01 -3.01 -11.29
C VAL A 112 10.25 -2.30 -11.82
N LEU A 113 11.43 -2.70 -11.34
CA LEU A 113 12.70 -2.33 -11.95
C LEU A 113 12.99 -3.29 -13.10
N THR A 114 13.34 -2.73 -14.25
CA THR A 114 13.61 -3.54 -15.45
C THR A 114 14.92 -4.34 -15.32
N PRO A 115 15.03 -5.52 -15.95
CA PRO A 115 16.20 -6.40 -15.81
C PRO A 115 17.47 -5.91 -16.51
N LEU A 116 17.32 -5.25 -17.66
CA LEU A 116 18.44 -4.91 -18.57
C LEU A 116 18.98 -3.50 -18.35
N GLN A 117 18.09 -2.59 -17.97
CA GLN A 117 18.40 -1.19 -17.74
C GLN A 117 17.95 -0.81 -16.35
N ASN A 118 18.59 0.19 -15.78
CA ASN A 118 18.20 0.75 -14.50
C ASN A 118 17.00 1.70 -14.66
N SER A 119 15.89 1.15 -15.13
CA SER A 119 14.66 1.89 -15.36
C SER A 119 13.54 1.37 -14.47
N LEU A 120 12.73 2.29 -13.98
CA LEU A 120 11.51 2.05 -13.25
C LEU A 120 10.34 2.00 -14.23
N MET A 121 9.71 0.85 -14.33
CA MET A 121 8.49 0.65 -15.11
C MET A 121 7.28 0.77 -14.19
N VAL A 122 6.39 1.72 -14.49
CA VAL A 122 5.12 1.93 -13.76
C VAL A 122 3.94 1.68 -14.69
N ARG A 123 2.97 0.87 -14.25
CA ARG A 123 1.75 0.59 -15.01
C ARG A 123 0.53 0.73 -14.10
N ALA A 124 -0.52 1.34 -14.63
CA ALA A 124 -1.80 1.49 -13.94
C ALA A 124 -2.90 0.85 -14.80
N HIS A 125 -3.79 0.08 -14.16
CA HIS A 125 -4.87 -0.59 -14.88
C HIS A 125 -6.01 0.39 -15.16
N THR A 126 -6.43 0.48 -16.42
CA THR A 126 -7.46 1.43 -16.85
C THR A 126 -8.78 0.72 -17.18
N VAL A 127 -9.88 1.49 -17.24
CA VAL A 127 -11.17 0.97 -17.68
C VAL A 127 -11.08 0.59 -19.17
N GLY A 128 -11.26 -0.70 -19.48
CA GLY A 128 -11.06 -1.24 -20.83
C GLY A 128 -9.78 -2.07 -21.00
N GLY A 129 -8.96 -2.20 -19.95
CA GLY A 129 -7.67 -2.88 -19.94
C GLY A 129 -6.52 -1.89 -20.18
N SER A 130 -5.36 -2.15 -19.59
CA SER A 130 -4.17 -1.31 -19.79
C SER A 130 -3.40 -1.74 -21.03
N ALA A 131 -3.90 -1.33 -22.18
CA ALA A 131 -3.00 -1.17 -23.32
C ALA A 131 -1.96 -0.10 -22.93
N ALA A 132 -0.67 -0.39 -23.18
CA ALA A 132 0.33 0.66 -23.11
C ALA A 132 -0.08 1.77 -24.09
N PRO A 133 -0.04 3.05 -23.71
CA PRO A 133 -0.48 4.10 -24.61
C PRO A 133 0.36 4.03 -25.89
N PRO A 134 -0.26 4.13 -27.07
CA PRO A 134 0.48 4.10 -28.32
C PRO A 134 1.52 5.23 -28.31
N ALA A 135 2.74 4.91 -28.74
CA ALA A 135 3.80 5.89 -28.80
C ALA A 135 3.37 7.10 -29.65
N PRO A 136 3.72 8.33 -29.26
CA PRO A 136 3.36 9.51 -30.03
C PRO A 136 3.96 9.42 -31.44
N GLY A 137 3.09 9.25 -32.45
CA GLY A 137 3.45 9.15 -33.87
C GLY A 137 3.22 7.79 -34.53
N SER A 138 2.81 6.73 -33.81
CA SER A 138 2.44 5.46 -34.45
C SER A 138 0.98 5.47 -34.89
N ALA A 139 0.74 5.32 -36.20
CA ALA A 139 -0.58 5.01 -36.75
C ALA A 139 -1.15 3.70 -36.12
N PRO A 140 -2.48 3.50 -36.10
CA PRO A 140 -3.10 2.27 -35.62
C PRO A 140 -2.89 1.15 -36.65
N THR A 141 -1.65 0.73 -36.86
CA THR A 141 -1.32 -0.39 -37.73
C THR A 141 -1.08 -1.62 -36.88
N ALA A 142 -1.93 -2.64 -37.11
CA ALA A 142 -1.81 -4.04 -36.75
C ALA A 142 -0.86 -4.34 -35.58
N ALA A 143 -1.46 -4.56 -34.41
CA ALA A 143 -0.82 -5.13 -33.24
C ALA A 143 0.17 -6.24 -33.63
N GLY A 144 1.47 -5.93 -33.59
CA GLY A 144 2.45 -6.92 -33.18
C GLY A 144 2.03 -7.48 -31.82
N PRO A 145 2.50 -8.67 -31.39
CA PRO A 145 2.04 -9.31 -30.16
C PRO A 145 2.06 -8.29 -29.03
N ALA A 146 0.88 -7.83 -28.59
CA ALA A 146 0.79 -6.81 -27.56
C ALA A 146 1.51 -7.36 -26.33
N ALA A 147 2.49 -6.62 -25.81
CA ALA A 147 3.19 -7.02 -24.61
C ALA A 147 2.14 -7.35 -23.52
N PRO A 148 2.26 -8.49 -22.81
CA PRO A 148 1.27 -8.87 -21.81
C PRO A 148 1.14 -7.78 -20.74
N ASP A 149 -0.10 -7.47 -20.39
CA ASP A 149 -0.42 -6.42 -19.44
C ASP A 149 -0.03 -6.84 -18.02
N ILE A 150 1.07 -6.27 -17.52
CA ILE A 150 1.63 -6.60 -16.20
C ILE A 150 0.78 -6.11 -15.03
N THR A 151 -0.28 -5.33 -15.27
CA THR A 151 -1.22 -4.98 -14.21
C THR A 151 -2.07 -6.18 -13.80
N ILE A 152 -2.24 -7.16 -14.69
CA ILE A 152 -2.91 -8.43 -14.42
C ILE A 152 -1.96 -9.33 -13.62
N GLU A 153 -2.46 -9.93 -12.54
CA GLU A 153 -1.63 -10.71 -11.60
C GLU A 153 -0.90 -11.88 -12.26
N SER A 154 -1.56 -12.65 -13.14
CA SER A 154 -0.93 -13.76 -13.86
C SER A 154 0.26 -13.32 -14.73
N SER A 155 0.10 -12.21 -15.46
CA SER A 155 1.15 -11.61 -16.29
C SER A 155 2.29 -11.04 -15.45
N LEU A 156 1.98 -10.39 -14.32
CA LEU A 156 2.96 -9.92 -13.36
C LEU A 156 3.79 -11.08 -12.79
N GLN A 157 3.14 -12.17 -12.37
CA GLN A 157 3.83 -13.33 -11.82
C GLN A 157 4.67 -14.05 -12.88
N ALA A 158 4.18 -14.14 -14.13
CA ALA A 158 4.95 -14.67 -15.24
C ALA A 158 6.22 -13.83 -15.51
N LEU A 159 6.09 -12.50 -15.42
CA LEU A 159 7.21 -11.56 -15.54
C LEU A 159 8.26 -11.79 -14.44
N LEU A 160 7.81 -11.85 -13.19
CA LEU A 160 8.69 -12.02 -12.02
C LEU A 160 9.38 -13.38 -12.00
N ARG A 161 8.79 -14.40 -12.64
CA ARG A 161 9.37 -15.73 -12.84
C ARG A 161 10.24 -15.86 -14.10
N GLN A 162 10.48 -14.76 -14.83
CA GLN A 162 11.23 -14.76 -16.10
C GLN A 162 10.63 -15.69 -17.18
N GLN A 163 9.32 -15.95 -17.11
CA GLN A 163 8.61 -16.80 -18.08
C GLN A 163 8.11 -16.03 -19.30
N THR A 164 8.35 -14.71 -19.34
CA THR A 164 7.92 -13.81 -20.42
C THR A 164 9.11 -13.33 -21.25
N SER A 165 8.89 -13.13 -22.55
CA SER A 165 9.92 -12.73 -23.52
C SER A 165 10.56 -11.37 -23.21
N ALA A 166 11.88 -11.29 -23.43
CA ALA A 166 12.70 -10.08 -23.23
C ALA A 166 12.25 -8.85 -24.05
N THR A 167 11.42 -9.05 -25.09
CA THR A 167 10.83 -7.99 -25.92
C THR A 167 10.01 -6.98 -25.14
N MET A 168 9.45 -7.34 -23.97
CA MET A 168 8.78 -6.37 -23.07
C MET A 168 9.70 -5.29 -22.52
N PHE A 169 10.99 -5.60 -22.38
CA PHE A 169 12.01 -4.70 -21.83
C PHE A 169 12.86 -4.05 -22.93
N GLN A 170 12.57 -4.37 -24.18
CA GLN A 170 13.39 -4.03 -25.33
C GLN A 170 12.78 -2.92 -26.19
N SER A 171 11.66 -2.32 -25.74
CA SER A 171 11.04 -1.22 -26.49
C SER A 171 11.99 -0.02 -26.54
N THR A 172 12.60 0.14 -27.71
CA THR A 172 13.40 1.31 -28.13
C THR A 172 12.55 2.57 -28.32
N VAL A 173 11.22 2.39 -28.30
CA VAL A 173 10.23 3.45 -28.24
C VAL A 173 9.83 3.61 -26.78
N GLU A 174 10.15 4.78 -26.22
CA GLU A 174 9.91 5.09 -24.81
C GLU A 174 8.45 4.85 -24.44
N ALA A 175 8.17 3.79 -23.67
CA ALA A 175 6.85 3.62 -23.11
C ALA A 175 6.60 4.80 -22.15
N PRO A 176 5.45 5.47 -22.26
CA PRO A 176 5.32 6.86 -21.84
C PRO A 176 5.48 7.08 -20.33
N CYS A 177 5.32 6.04 -19.50
CA CYS A 177 5.41 6.13 -18.03
C CYS A 177 6.71 5.57 -17.43
N ASP A 178 7.69 5.18 -18.25
CA ASP A 178 8.93 4.56 -17.75
C ASP A 178 9.98 5.61 -17.40
N VAL A 179 10.46 5.56 -16.15
CA VAL A 179 11.49 6.46 -15.64
C VAL A 179 12.86 5.81 -15.79
N LYS A 180 13.77 6.49 -16.48
CA LYS A 180 15.13 6.00 -16.74
C LYS A 180 16.09 6.40 -15.61
N ASP A 181 17.16 5.62 -15.48
CA ASP A 181 18.34 5.90 -14.67
C ASP A 181 18.03 6.19 -13.19
N VAL A 182 17.32 5.27 -12.52
CA VAL A 182 17.03 5.38 -11.08
C VAL A 182 18.34 5.34 -10.28
N PRO A 183 18.73 6.39 -9.55
CA PRO A 183 20.06 6.43 -8.95
C PRO A 183 20.30 5.32 -7.92
N LEU A 184 21.46 4.66 -8.03
CA LEU A 184 21.84 3.54 -7.17
C LEU A 184 22.68 4.02 -5.98
N GLN A 185 22.77 3.21 -4.92
CA GLN A 185 23.59 3.45 -3.72
C GLN A 185 23.28 4.78 -3.00
N ARG A 186 22.06 5.30 -3.18
CA ARG A 186 21.53 6.42 -2.41
C ARG A 186 20.03 6.29 -2.24
N TRP A 187 19.50 7.04 -1.29
CA TRP A 187 18.05 7.20 -1.15
C TRP A 187 17.50 8.01 -2.33
N VAL A 188 16.43 7.49 -2.92
CA VAL A 188 15.67 8.13 -4.00
C VAL A 188 14.22 8.23 -3.55
N CYS A 189 13.66 9.43 -3.60
CA CYS A 189 12.24 9.65 -3.33
C CYS A 189 11.46 9.47 -4.64
N ILE A 190 10.49 8.56 -4.66
CA ILE A 190 9.60 8.36 -5.80
C ILE A 190 8.19 8.71 -5.35
N THR A 191 7.54 9.60 -6.10
CA THR A 191 6.14 9.97 -5.86
C THR A 191 5.37 9.82 -7.17
N ILE A 192 4.37 8.94 -7.17
CA ILE A 192 3.50 8.68 -8.32
C ILE A 192 2.16 9.32 -8.01
N VAL A 193 1.74 10.21 -8.90
CA VAL A 193 0.49 10.97 -8.81
C VAL A 193 -0.39 10.53 -9.96
N VAL A 194 -1.60 10.08 -9.64
CA VAL A 194 -2.63 9.77 -10.63
C VAL A 194 -3.70 10.84 -10.53
N SER A 195 -4.01 11.47 -11.66
CA SER A 195 -5.09 12.45 -11.78
C SER A 195 -5.93 12.17 -13.02
N GLY A 196 -7.13 11.62 -12.83
CA GLY A 196 -8.03 11.18 -13.91
C GLY A 196 -7.38 10.20 -14.89
N ARG A 197 -6.82 10.71 -16.00
CA ARG A 197 -6.12 9.94 -17.05
C ARG A 197 -4.62 10.22 -17.12
N VAL A 198 -4.09 11.10 -16.28
CA VAL A 198 -2.67 11.45 -16.28
C VAL A 198 -2.00 10.72 -15.13
N LEU A 199 -0.84 10.14 -15.39
CA LEU A 199 0.04 9.56 -14.39
C LEU A 199 1.39 10.27 -14.46
N ASP A 200 1.71 10.97 -13.38
CA ASP A 200 2.94 11.72 -13.22
C ASP A 200 3.85 10.99 -12.23
N VAL A 201 5.11 10.78 -12.62
CA VAL A 201 6.13 10.20 -11.76
C VAL A 201 7.17 11.27 -11.44
N TYR A 202 7.27 11.59 -10.16
CA TYR A 202 8.28 12.49 -9.60
C TYR A 202 9.43 11.66 -9.01
N MET A 203 10.65 12.13 -9.23
CA MET A 203 11.87 11.61 -8.61
C MET A 203 12.55 12.75 -7.89
N ASP A 204 12.91 12.54 -6.62
CA ASP A 204 13.59 13.53 -5.78
C ASP A 204 12.90 14.91 -5.78
N GLY A 205 11.56 14.90 -5.73
CA GLY A 205 10.74 16.12 -5.69
C GLY A 205 10.53 16.81 -7.05
N LYS A 206 11.05 16.27 -8.16
CA LYS A 206 10.92 16.86 -9.51
C LYS A 206 10.19 15.92 -10.46
N LEU A 207 9.38 16.49 -11.37
CA LEU A 207 8.67 15.73 -12.38
C LEU A 207 9.69 15.05 -13.33
N SER A 208 9.70 13.72 -13.35
CA SER A 208 10.59 12.93 -14.20
C SER A 208 9.91 12.46 -15.48
N ARG A 209 8.66 12.00 -15.36
CA ARG A 209 7.83 11.58 -16.49
C ARG A 209 6.37 11.92 -16.23
N SER A 210 5.67 12.25 -17.31
CA SER A 210 4.22 12.43 -17.33
C SER A 210 3.69 11.64 -18.51
N CYS A 211 2.68 10.81 -18.26
CA CYS A 211 2.04 10.02 -19.30
C CYS A 211 0.53 10.13 -19.25
N VAL A 212 -0.08 10.09 -20.43
CA VAL A 212 -1.53 10.01 -20.57
C VAL A 212 -1.91 8.55 -20.74
N LEU A 213 -2.74 8.06 -19.84
CA LEU A 213 -3.36 6.75 -19.88
C LEU A 213 -4.52 6.76 -20.87
N ASP A 214 -4.75 5.63 -21.55
CA ASP A 214 -5.84 5.50 -22.54
C ASP A 214 -7.22 5.79 -21.95
N ASN A 215 -7.40 5.42 -20.68
CA ASN A 215 -8.63 5.68 -19.93
C ASN A 215 -8.34 5.92 -18.45
N VAL A 216 -9.38 6.21 -17.68
CA VAL A 216 -9.28 6.42 -16.24
C VAL A 216 -8.84 5.15 -15.52
N VAL A 217 -8.09 5.29 -14.43
CA VAL A 217 -7.63 4.17 -13.61
C VAL A 217 -8.83 3.47 -12.97
N ARG A 218 -8.89 2.15 -13.14
CA ARG A 218 -9.93 1.29 -12.55
C ARG A 218 -9.50 0.85 -11.16
N VAL A 219 -10.34 1.11 -10.18
CA VAL A 219 -10.20 0.62 -8.82
C VAL A 219 -11.22 -0.50 -8.60
N PRO A 220 -10.80 -1.72 -8.23
CA PRO A 220 -11.71 -2.82 -7.96
C PRO A 220 -12.51 -2.53 -6.69
N THR A 221 -13.81 -2.28 -6.82
CA THR A 221 -14.72 -2.05 -5.71
C THR A 221 -15.32 -3.38 -5.25
N SER A 222 -14.60 -4.13 -4.41
CA SER A 222 -15.15 -5.34 -3.78
C SER A 222 -14.94 -5.28 -2.27
N THR A 223 -16.03 -5.37 -1.51
CA THR A 223 -15.98 -5.50 -0.05
C THR A 223 -15.40 -6.85 0.41
N ALA A 224 -15.41 -7.87 -0.47
CA ALA A 224 -14.85 -9.19 -0.17
C ALA A 224 -13.31 -9.21 -0.23
N HIS A 225 -12.70 -8.30 -0.99
CA HIS A 225 -11.25 -8.23 -1.14
C HIS A 225 -10.77 -6.78 -0.97
N PRO A 226 -10.39 -6.38 0.27
CA PRO A 226 -9.91 -5.01 0.50
C PRO A 226 -8.64 -4.75 -0.30
N LEU A 227 -8.45 -3.48 -0.70
CA LEU A 227 -7.21 -3.07 -1.33
C LEU A 227 -6.08 -3.09 -0.30
N VAL A 228 -4.92 -3.56 -0.74
CA VAL A 228 -3.68 -3.55 0.02
C VAL A 228 -2.53 -3.08 -0.86
N LEU A 229 -1.51 -2.51 -0.23
CA LEU A 229 -0.23 -2.24 -0.86
C LEU A 229 0.72 -3.41 -0.58
N ARG A 230 1.12 -4.11 -1.62
CA ARG A 230 2.09 -5.21 -1.54
C ARG A 230 3.47 -4.69 -1.86
N LEU A 231 4.46 -5.02 -1.02
CA LEU A 231 5.85 -4.58 -1.12
C LEU A 231 6.78 -5.78 -0.98
N GLY A 232 7.85 -5.83 -1.78
CA GLY A 232 8.92 -6.84 -1.63
C GLY A 232 8.51 -8.29 -1.96
N GLU A 233 7.41 -8.50 -2.70
CA GLU A 233 6.96 -9.83 -3.13
C GLU A 233 7.88 -10.45 -4.19
N SER A 234 7.80 -11.78 -4.35
CA SER A 234 8.59 -12.54 -5.33
C SER A 234 10.11 -12.25 -5.24
N GLY A 235 10.62 -11.99 -4.04
CA GLY A 235 12.02 -11.65 -3.77
C GLY A 235 12.37 -10.18 -3.99
N GLY A 236 11.45 -9.33 -4.44
CA GLY A 236 11.63 -7.87 -4.54
C GLY A 236 12.89 -7.44 -5.29
N PHE A 237 13.61 -6.46 -4.73
CA PHE A 237 14.87 -5.91 -5.27
C PHE A 237 15.98 -5.88 -4.21
N GLY A 238 17.23 -5.76 -4.66
CA GLY A 238 18.38 -5.62 -3.76
C GLY A 238 18.44 -4.22 -3.17
N GLY A 239 17.78 -4.03 -2.03
CA GLY A 239 17.74 -2.74 -1.38
C GLY A 239 16.74 -2.64 -0.24
N ARG A 240 16.28 -1.42 0.04
CA ARG A 240 15.38 -1.11 1.15
C ARG A 240 14.28 -0.12 0.74
N TYR A 241 13.13 -0.23 1.39
CA TYR A 241 12.08 0.78 1.39
C TYR A 241 12.19 1.66 2.62
N SER A 242 11.65 2.88 2.55
CA SER A 242 11.37 3.71 3.71
C SER A 242 10.19 4.66 3.46
N SER A 243 9.54 5.12 4.54
CA SER A 243 8.52 6.18 4.51
C SER A 243 7.45 6.02 3.40
N VAL A 244 6.85 4.83 3.30
CA VAL A 244 5.83 4.51 2.29
C VAL A 244 4.48 5.08 2.72
N GLN A 245 3.90 5.93 1.88
CA GLN A 245 2.76 6.79 2.19
C GLN A 245 1.82 6.93 0.99
N MET A 246 0.53 7.05 1.24
CA MET A 246 -0.47 7.24 0.20
C MET A 246 -1.56 8.21 0.63
N TRP A 247 -2.08 8.96 -0.34
CA TRP A 247 -3.18 9.91 -0.21
C TRP A 247 -4.27 9.59 -1.23
N ASN A 248 -5.52 9.80 -0.88
CA ASN A 248 -6.67 9.71 -1.80
C ASN A 248 -6.92 11.01 -2.60
N GLN A 249 -5.86 11.78 -2.84
CA GLN A 249 -5.90 13.02 -3.60
C GLN A 249 -4.61 13.19 -4.40
N GLN A 250 -4.67 14.04 -5.42
CA GLN A 250 -3.50 14.53 -6.14
C GLN A 250 -2.70 15.50 -5.25
N LEU A 251 -1.40 15.23 -5.09
CA LEU A 251 -0.48 16.18 -4.46
C LEU A 251 0.06 17.18 -5.49
N THR A 252 0.25 18.44 -5.06
CA THR A 252 0.90 19.46 -5.88
C THR A 252 2.42 19.32 -5.83
N PRO A 253 3.16 19.79 -6.85
CA PRO A 253 4.62 19.73 -6.88
C PRO A 253 5.30 20.31 -5.64
N ASP A 254 4.76 21.38 -5.05
CA ASP A 254 5.30 22.00 -3.84
C ASP A 254 5.23 21.05 -2.62
N VAL A 255 4.11 20.34 -2.47
CA VAL A 255 3.94 19.34 -1.39
C VAL A 255 4.86 18.15 -1.63
N ILE A 256 5.00 17.70 -2.88
CA ILE A 256 5.89 16.60 -3.26
C ILE A 256 7.36 16.96 -2.98
N TYR A 257 7.76 18.18 -3.31
CA TYR A 257 9.08 18.69 -2.95
C TYR A 257 9.25 18.76 -1.43
N GLY A 258 8.22 19.16 -0.69
CA GLY A 258 8.20 19.09 0.78
C GLY A 258 8.43 17.67 1.30
N ILE A 259 7.79 16.65 0.72
CA ILE A 259 7.99 15.23 1.08
C ILE A 259 9.43 14.79 0.84
N TYR A 260 10.02 15.19 -0.28
CA TYR A 260 11.43 14.93 -0.56
C TYR A 260 12.35 15.59 0.49
N MET A 261 12.08 16.84 0.86
CA MET A 261 12.86 17.58 1.85
C MET A 261 12.77 16.97 3.26
N MET A 262 11.68 16.26 3.60
CA MET A 262 11.56 15.53 4.87
C MET A 262 12.52 14.33 4.97
N GLY A 263 13.00 13.80 3.85
CA GLY A 263 13.94 12.68 3.82
C GLY A 263 13.32 11.29 4.04
N PRO A 264 14.13 10.22 3.91
CA PRO A 264 13.68 8.83 3.94
C PRO A 264 13.33 8.34 5.34
N THR A 265 13.99 8.83 6.38
CA THR A 265 13.74 8.44 7.77
C THR A 265 12.79 9.45 8.40
N GLN A 266 11.48 9.20 8.33
CA GLN A 266 10.54 9.97 9.12
C GLN A 266 10.60 9.51 10.58
N ALA A 267 11.68 9.87 11.28
CA ALA A 267 11.70 9.90 12.73
C ALA A 267 10.80 11.06 13.19
N GLN A 268 9.50 10.80 13.34
CA GLN A 268 8.49 11.71 13.91
C GLN A 268 8.72 13.21 13.63
N HIS A 269 8.94 13.59 12.38
CA HIS A 269 8.95 14.99 12.00
C HIS A 269 7.52 15.41 11.71
N ASN A 270 6.80 15.74 12.79
CA ASN A 270 5.50 16.41 12.70
C ASN A 270 5.69 17.72 11.92
N ILE A 271 4.84 18.00 10.94
CA ILE A 271 4.86 19.26 10.17
C ILE A 271 4.88 20.54 11.06
N PHE A 272 4.44 20.41 12.32
CA PHE A 272 4.51 21.45 13.34
C PHE A 272 5.94 21.82 13.77
N THR A 273 6.91 20.88 13.73
CA THR A 273 8.30 21.15 14.12
C THR A 273 9.06 21.94 13.05
N ASP A 274 8.67 21.83 11.78
CA ASP A 274 9.29 22.59 10.69
C ASP A 274 8.75 24.03 10.63
N ILE A 275 7.45 24.22 10.87
CA ILE A 275 6.85 25.56 11.04
C ILE A 275 7.38 26.25 12.31
N SER A 276 7.55 25.52 13.42
CA SER A 276 8.07 26.09 14.67
C SER A 276 9.55 26.49 14.55
N LYS A 277 10.36 25.75 13.78
CA LYS A 277 11.75 26.14 13.47
C LYS A 277 11.83 27.38 12.59
N TRP A 278 10.94 27.51 11.60
CA TRP A 278 10.87 28.70 10.75
C TRP A 278 10.40 29.95 11.50
N LEU A 279 9.51 29.80 12.49
CA LEU A 279 8.99 30.88 13.33
C LEU A 279 9.81 31.14 14.61
N ASN A 280 10.97 30.50 14.80
CA ASN A 280 11.75 30.57 16.06
C ASN A 280 10.92 30.24 17.33
N LEU A 281 9.87 29.43 17.21
CA LEU A 281 9.03 29.01 18.32
C LEU A 281 9.59 27.71 18.92
N ASN A 282 9.97 27.77 20.20
CA ASN A 282 10.48 26.62 20.93
C ASN A 282 9.33 25.91 21.68
N VAL A 283 8.81 24.83 21.10
CA VAL A 283 7.75 24.02 21.74
C VAL A 283 8.31 22.63 22.02
N SER A 284 8.52 22.33 23.31
CA SER A 284 8.96 21.01 23.76
C SER A 284 7.76 20.15 24.18
N PHE A 285 7.55 19.03 23.50
CA PHE A 285 6.59 18.01 23.94
C PHE A 285 7.35 16.94 24.73
N THR A 286 7.20 16.94 26.05
CA THR A 286 7.73 15.87 26.90
C THR A 286 6.76 14.68 26.88
N GLY A 287 6.91 13.83 25.87
CA GLY A 287 6.35 12.48 25.86
C GLY A 287 7.48 11.48 26.07
N SER A 288 7.33 10.57 27.03
CA SER A 288 8.31 9.51 27.29
C SER A 288 8.38 8.54 26.10
N ALA A 289 9.57 8.35 25.53
CA ALA A 289 9.85 7.29 24.56
C ALA A 289 9.57 5.90 25.18
N PRO A 290 9.14 4.89 24.40
CA PRO A 290 8.87 3.56 24.94
C PRO A 290 10.18 2.93 25.42
N GLY A 291 10.23 2.57 26.71
CA GLY A 291 11.30 1.75 27.28
C GLY A 291 12.34 2.48 28.16
N GLN A 292 12.09 3.69 28.63
CA GLN A 292 12.90 4.29 29.70
C GLN A 292 12.14 4.26 31.05
N PRO A 293 12.77 3.79 32.14
CA PRO A 293 12.12 3.74 33.45
C PRO A 293 11.82 5.14 34.00
N ILE A 294 10.65 5.26 34.62
CA ILE A 294 10.13 6.49 35.22
C ILE A 294 11.05 6.95 36.36
N PRO A 295 11.54 8.20 36.38
CA PRO A 295 12.32 8.72 37.50
C PRO A 295 11.44 8.82 38.76
N GLY A 296 11.74 8.01 39.80
CA GLY A 296 11.10 8.14 41.10
C GLY A 296 10.79 6.84 41.87
N THR A 297 11.11 5.65 41.34
CA THR A 297 10.93 4.40 42.09
C THR A 297 12.27 3.90 42.67
N PRO A 298 12.36 3.61 43.98
CA PRO A 298 13.58 3.07 44.56
C PRO A 298 13.85 1.66 44.03
N MET A 299 15.06 1.44 43.53
CA MET A 299 15.57 0.14 43.09
C MET A 299 15.63 -0.83 44.27
N SER A 300 14.93 -1.96 44.20
CA SER A 300 15.25 -3.13 45.02
C SER A 300 16.30 -3.97 44.29
N SER A 301 17.49 -4.07 44.89
CA SER A 301 18.60 -4.90 44.41
C SER A 301 18.22 -6.38 44.34
N GLY A 302 18.36 -6.98 43.16
CA GLY A 302 18.26 -8.42 42.94
C GLY A 302 19.36 -8.88 42.00
N THR A 303 20.32 -9.61 42.57
CA THR A 303 21.57 -10.14 42.00
C THR A 303 21.38 -10.89 40.68
N ILE A 304 22.26 -10.61 39.72
CA ILE A 304 22.44 -11.37 38.47
C ILE A 304 23.22 -12.65 38.78
N THR A 305 22.63 -13.81 38.53
CA THR A 305 23.34 -15.07 38.27
C THR A 305 22.93 -15.58 36.90
N GLY A 306 23.91 -15.71 36.02
CA GLY A 306 23.72 -16.11 34.63
C GLY A 306 23.49 -17.60 34.43
N ALA A 307 22.95 -17.93 33.27
CA ALA A 307 23.25 -19.16 32.55
C ALA A 307 23.03 -18.89 31.06
N MET A 308 24.08 -19.09 30.27
CA MET A 308 23.96 -19.30 28.83
C MET A 308 23.20 -20.60 28.60
N GLU A 309 22.17 -20.57 27.74
CA GLU A 309 21.74 -21.78 27.07
C GLU A 309 21.35 -21.46 25.63
N GLN A 310 21.94 -22.27 24.74
CA GLN A 310 21.92 -22.23 23.30
C GLN A 310 21.06 -23.41 22.85
N SER A 311 20.04 -23.19 22.03
CA SER A 311 19.34 -24.16 21.15
C SER A 311 17.96 -23.59 20.81
N ALA A 312 17.27 -23.89 19.72
CA ALA A 312 17.57 -24.47 18.42
C ALA A 312 16.34 -24.16 17.53
N TYR A 313 16.55 -24.32 16.22
CA TYR A 313 15.56 -24.35 15.14
C TYR A 313 14.15 -24.87 15.48
N GLY A 314 13.14 -24.22 14.89
CA GLY A 314 11.77 -24.75 14.77
C GLY A 314 11.13 -24.27 13.47
N ALA A 315 11.06 -25.16 12.48
CA ALA A 315 10.34 -24.99 11.23
C ALA A 315 8.83 -25.10 11.44
N TYR A 316 8.04 -24.29 10.73
CA TYR A 316 6.58 -24.46 10.66
C TYR A 316 6.22 -25.26 9.41
N THR A 317 5.85 -26.53 9.62
CA THR A 317 5.15 -27.37 8.64
C THR A 317 3.64 -27.25 8.83
N THR A 318 2.96 -27.18 7.68
CA THR A 318 1.52 -27.13 7.44
C THR A 318 0.74 -28.28 8.09
N ALA A 319 -0.42 -27.98 8.67
CA ALA A 319 -1.42 -28.96 9.07
C ALA A 319 -2.68 -28.80 8.19
N THR A 320 -2.89 -29.75 7.30
CA THR A 320 -4.16 -30.03 6.64
C THR A 320 -4.99 -30.94 7.54
N ALA A 321 -6.22 -30.55 7.85
CA ALA A 321 -7.18 -31.39 8.57
C ALA A 321 -7.92 -32.29 7.57
N ASP A 322 -7.78 -33.61 7.73
CA ASP A 322 -8.56 -34.62 7.03
C ASP A 322 -9.38 -35.42 8.06
N ALA A 323 -10.68 -35.51 7.81
CA ALA A 323 -11.66 -36.15 8.67
C ALA A 323 -11.85 -37.64 8.31
N ALA A 324 -12.01 -38.45 9.35
CA ALA A 324 -12.09 -39.90 9.32
C ALA A 324 -13.31 -40.49 8.59
N SER A 325 -13.12 -41.66 7.98
CA SER A 325 -14.14 -42.71 7.84
C SER A 325 -13.50 -44.05 7.49
N LEU A 326 -13.45 -44.96 8.46
CA LEU A 326 -13.14 -46.38 8.28
C LEU A 326 -14.31 -47.17 8.91
N TYR A 327 -15.07 -47.88 8.08
CA TYR A 327 -15.99 -48.92 8.53
C TYR A 327 -15.60 -50.27 7.92
N HIS A 328 -15.98 -51.30 8.66
CA HIS A 328 -15.38 -52.61 8.80
C HIS A 328 -15.72 -53.61 7.67
N ARG A 329 -14.88 -54.65 7.56
CA ARG A 329 -15.05 -55.89 6.76
C ARG A 329 -16.38 -56.62 7.01
N MET A 330 -17.09 -56.99 5.94
CA MET A 330 -17.37 -58.35 5.44
C MET A 330 -18.22 -58.26 4.17
#